data_AF-A0A2I0T0G5-F1
#
_entry.id   AF-A0A2I0T0G5-F1
#
_cell.length_a   1.000
_cell.length_b   1.000
_cell.length_c   1.000
_cell.angle_alpha   90.00
_cell.angle_beta   90.00
_cell.angle_gamma   90.00
#
_symmetry.space_group_name_H-M   'P 1'
#
loop_
_entity.id
_entity.type
_entity.pdbx_description
1 polymer ?
#
loop_
_entity_poly.entity_id
_entity_poly.type
_entity_poly.pdbx_seq_one_letter_code
_entity_poly.pdbx_strand_id
1 'polypeptide(L)'
;MANLGGQEFHEAWKKLIDWLEDAENHLDSELEISNDPDKIKLQLSKHKEFQKTLGGKQPVYDTTIRTGRALKEKALLPDDTQKLDNLLGEVRDKWDTVCGKSVERQHKLEEALLFSGQFMDALQALVDWLYKVEPQLAEDQPVHGDLDLVMNLMDAHKVRVPFPALLWDTSGASLPQEPKNGGARVGALLQSCFALLWWTRRAKPG
;
A
#
# COMPACT_ATOMS: atom_id res chain seq x y z
N MET A 1 48.97 19.29 -1.01
CA MET A 1 47.99 18.52 -0.21
C MET A 1 46.54 18.88 -0.49
N ALA A 2 46.19 20.15 -0.81
CA ALA A 2 44.80 20.55 -1.08
C ALA A 2 44.14 19.85 -2.29
N ASN A 3 44.92 19.46 -3.31
CA ASN A 3 44.37 18.88 -4.55
C ASN A 3 43.97 17.40 -4.42
N LEU A 4 44.60 16.63 -3.52
CA LEU A 4 44.30 15.21 -3.35
C LEU A 4 42.94 15.00 -2.67
N GLY A 5 42.66 15.76 -1.60
CA GLY A 5 41.42 15.62 -0.84
C GLY A 5 40.16 15.97 -1.64
N GLY A 6 40.27 16.94 -2.57
CA GLY A 6 39.18 17.28 -3.48
C GLY A 6 38.87 16.18 -4.50
N GLN A 7 39.91 15.50 -5.01
CA GLN A 7 39.75 14.39 -5.95
C GLN A 7 39.12 13.16 -5.28
N GLU A 8 39.59 12.80 -4.08
CA GLU A 8 39.02 11.68 -3.29
C GLU A 8 37.55 11.93 -2.94
N PHE A 9 37.20 13.15 -2.53
CA PHE A 9 35.80 13.53 -2.29
C PHE A 9 34.97 13.40 -3.56
N HIS A 10 35.44 13.92 -4.68
CA HIS A 10 34.67 13.89 -5.93
C HIS A 10 34.44 12.47 -6.43
N GLU A 11 35.43 11.58 -6.27
CA GLU A 11 35.27 10.16 -6.61
C GLU A 11 34.26 9.46 -5.69
N ALA A 12 34.34 9.69 -4.38
CA ALA A 12 33.38 9.12 -3.42
C ALA A 12 31.95 9.63 -3.67
N TRP A 13 31.81 10.92 -3.91
CA TRP A 13 30.56 11.57 -4.27
C TRP A 13 29.96 10.96 -5.53
N LYS A 14 30.75 10.83 -6.60
CA LYS A 14 30.28 10.27 -7.87
C LYS A 14 29.80 8.83 -7.71
N LYS A 15 30.58 7.98 -7.05
CA LYS A 15 30.18 6.59 -6.79
C LYS A 15 28.89 6.48 -5.99
N LEU A 16 28.65 7.42 -5.08
CA LEU A 16 27.44 7.45 -4.29
C LEU A 16 26.23 7.93 -5.11
N ILE A 17 26.39 8.96 -5.93
CA ILE A 17 25.36 9.43 -6.86
C ILE A 17 24.97 8.34 -7.84
N ASP A 18 25.94 7.73 -8.52
CA ASP A 18 25.68 6.65 -9.48
C ASP A 18 24.86 5.52 -8.81
N TRP A 19 25.24 5.13 -7.59
CA TRP A 19 24.50 4.13 -6.82
C TRP A 19 23.09 4.59 -6.42
N LEU A 20 22.92 5.86 -6.04
CA LEU A 20 21.62 6.41 -5.66
C LEU A 20 20.68 6.52 -6.86
N GLU A 21 21.19 6.84 -8.05
CA GLU A 21 20.42 6.80 -9.29
C GLU A 21 19.95 5.39 -9.62
N ASP A 22 20.83 4.41 -9.54
CA ASP A 22 20.47 3.00 -9.73
C ASP A 22 19.42 2.53 -8.71
N ALA A 23 19.58 2.92 -7.44
CA ALA A 23 18.65 2.59 -6.38
C ALA A 23 17.27 3.23 -6.60
N GLU A 24 17.23 4.48 -7.06
CA GLU A 24 15.97 5.15 -7.41
C GLU A 24 15.28 4.47 -8.60
N ASN A 25 16.02 4.19 -9.67
CA ASN A 25 15.49 3.50 -10.84
C ASN A 25 14.96 2.10 -10.48
N HIS A 26 15.65 1.40 -9.59
CA HIS A 26 15.18 0.12 -9.05
C HIS A 26 13.83 0.30 -8.33
N LEU A 27 13.71 1.26 -7.41
CA LEU A 27 12.47 1.53 -6.69
C LEU A 27 11.31 1.93 -7.62
N ASP A 28 11.59 2.71 -8.66
CA ASP A 28 10.61 3.14 -9.66
C ASP A 28 10.18 2.01 -10.61
N SER A 29 11.03 1.00 -10.82
CA SER A 29 10.68 -0.16 -11.64
C SER A 29 9.74 -1.14 -10.93
N GLU A 30 9.73 -1.14 -9.60
CA GLU A 30 9.02 -2.17 -8.83
C GLU A 30 7.57 -1.79 -8.43
N LEU A 31 6.93 -0.84 -9.09
CA LEU A 31 5.68 -0.19 -8.63
C LEU A 31 4.44 -1.11 -8.47
N GLU A 32 4.41 -2.30 -9.08
CA GLU A 32 3.25 -3.19 -8.98
C GLU A 32 3.29 -4.06 -7.71
N ILE A 33 2.38 -3.78 -6.77
CA ILE A 33 2.17 -4.60 -5.58
C ILE A 33 1.14 -5.69 -5.91
N SER A 34 1.49 -6.94 -5.60
CA SER A 34 0.57 -8.06 -5.83
C SER A 34 -0.62 -8.02 -4.86
N ASN A 35 -1.73 -8.66 -5.23
CA ASN A 35 -2.88 -8.88 -4.34
C ASN A 35 -2.84 -10.24 -3.62
N ASP A 36 -1.90 -11.12 -4.00
CA ASP A 36 -1.68 -12.43 -3.41
C ASP A 36 -0.78 -12.31 -2.16
N PRO A 37 -1.23 -12.76 -0.98
CA PRO A 37 -0.51 -12.57 0.27
C PRO A 37 0.89 -13.19 0.26
N ASP A 38 1.11 -14.30 -0.44
CA ASP A 38 2.41 -14.95 -0.49
C ASP A 38 3.38 -14.21 -1.42
N LYS A 39 2.87 -13.62 -2.50
CA LYS A 39 3.66 -12.74 -3.36
C LYS A 39 3.99 -11.42 -2.66
N ILE A 40 3.07 -10.85 -1.89
CA ILE A 40 3.33 -9.64 -1.08
C ILE A 40 4.43 -9.92 -0.05
N LYS A 41 4.39 -11.05 0.65
CA LYS A 41 5.46 -11.47 1.59
C LYS A 41 6.82 -11.62 0.89
N LEU A 42 6.84 -12.14 -0.34
CA LEU A 42 8.06 -12.23 -1.14
C LEU A 42 8.58 -10.84 -1.52
N GLN A 43 7.71 -9.92 -1.96
CA GLN A 43 8.06 -8.53 -2.25
C GLN A 43 8.61 -7.82 -1.00
N LEU A 44 7.98 -7.99 0.16
CA LEU A 44 8.47 -7.49 1.45
C LEU A 44 9.87 -8.03 1.78
N SER A 45 10.13 -9.30 1.52
CA SER A 45 11.43 -9.92 1.80
C SER A 45 12.53 -9.32 0.92
N LYS A 46 12.26 -9.16 -0.38
CA LYS A 46 13.18 -8.48 -1.31
C LYS A 46 13.41 -7.02 -0.91
N HIS A 47 12.36 -6.30 -0.54
CA HIS A 47 12.47 -4.91 -0.12
C HIS A 47 13.30 -4.75 1.17
N LYS A 48 13.20 -5.70 2.11
CA LYS A 48 14.06 -5.74 3.30
C LYS A 48 15.55 -5.91 2.95
N GLU A 49 15.88 -6.69 1.93
CA GLU A 49 17.26 -6.81 1.44
C GLU A 49 17.75 -5.50 0.82
N PHE A 50 16.90 -4.82 0.05
CA PHE A 50 17.19 -3.48 -0.46
C PHE A 50 17.43 -2.49 0.70
N GLN A 51 16.56 -2.45 1.71
CA GLN A 51 16.72 -1.58 2.88
C GLN A 51 18.01 -1.86 3.65
N LYS A 52 18.42 -3.12 3.77
CA LYS A 52 19.72 -3.48 4.36
C LYS A 52 20.88 -2.92 3.55
N THR A 53 20.80 -3.00 2.22
CA THR A 53 21.81 -2.46 1.31
C THR A 53 21.88 -0.93 1.42
N LEU A 54 20.73 -0.26 1.46
CA LEU A 54 20.61 1.19 1.68
C LEU A 54 21.20 1.60 3.03
N GLY A 55 20.86 0.89 4.11
CA GLY A 55 21.44 1.13 5.43
C GLY A 55 22.97 0.96 5.46
N GLY A 56 23.50 0.03 4.67
CA GLY A 56 24.95 -0.15 4.48
C GLY A 56 25.65 1.01 3.76
N LYS A 57 24.90 1.85 3.03
CA LYS A 57 25.44 3.06 2.37
C LYS A 57 25.43 4.29 3.27
N GLN A 58 24.72 4.27 4.39
CA GLN A 58 24.64 5.40 5.33
C GLN A 58 26.03 5.90 5.79
N PRO A 59 27.00 5.05 6.19
CA PRO A 59 28.33 5.54 6.59
C PRO A 59 29.09 6.20 5.44
N VAL A 60 28.85 5.78 4.19
CA VAL A 60 29.47 6.36 2.99
C VAL A 60 28.88 7.74 2.70
N TYR A 61 27.56 7.87 2.84
CA TYR A 61 26.87 9.16 2.78
C TYR A 61 27.38 10.12 3.84
N ASP A 62 27.37 9.73 5.11
CA ASP A 62 27.84 10.55 6.23
C ASP A 62 29.29 11.00 6.04
N THR A 63 30.15 10.09 5.58
CA THR A 63 31.56 10.39 5.30
C THR A 63 31.70 11.37 4.15
N THR A 64 30.95 11.18 3.06
CA THR A 64 30.96 12.08 1.90
C THR A 64 30.52 13.49 2.32
N ILE A 65 29.42 13.61 3.06
CA ILE A 65 28.93 14.90 3.58
C ILE A 65 29.97 15.58 4.47
N ARG A 66 30.56 14.84 5.41
CA ARG A 66 31.59 15.36 6.32
C ARG A 66 32.82 15.85 5.56
N THR A 67 33.32 15.06 4.62
CA THR A 67 34.50 15.41 3.82
C THR A 67 34.22 16.63 2.96
N GLY A 68 33.07 16.71 2.28
CA GLY A 68 32.69 17.87 1.49
C GLY A 68 32.58 19.15 2.32
N ARG A 69 32.02 19.06 3.54
CA ARG A 69 31.97 20.19 4.47
C ARG A 69 33.37 20.65 4.91
N ALA A 70 34.24 19.70 5.26
CA ALA A 70 35.62 20.02 5.65
C ALA A 70 36.44 20.62 4.50
N LEU A 71 36.16 20.23 3.25
CA LEU A 71 36.75 20.86 2.06
C LEU A 71 36.22 22.27 1.85
N LYS A 72 34.92 22.47 2.05
CA LYS A 72 34.27 23.78 1.95
C LYS A 72 34.86 24.78 2.94
N GLU A 73 35.10 24.37 4.18
CA GLU A 73 35.74 25.21 5.20
C GLU A 73 37.19 25.62 4.85
N LYS A 74 37.86 24.82 4.01
CA LYS A 74 39.24 25.08 3.55
C LYS A 74 39.30 25.78 2.19
N ALA A 75 38.16 25.95 1.52
CA ALA A 75 38.09 26.60 0.22
C ALA A 75 38.35 28.10 0.38
N LEU A 76 39.29 28.63 -0.40
CA LEU A 76 39.66 30.05 -0.39
C LEU A 76 38.91 30.85 -1.46
N LEU A 77 38.39 30.15 -2.49
CA LEU A 77 37.67 30.76 -3.60
C LEU A 77 36.15 30.60 -3.39
N PRO A 78 35.37 31.67 -3.61
CA PRO A 78 33.91 31.59 -3.57
C PRO A 78 33.33 30.55 -4.54
N ASP A 79 33.91 30.43 -5.74
CA ASP A 79 33.46 29.46 -6.76
C ASP A 79 33.62 28.01 -6.31
N ASP A 80 34.73 27.67 -5.64
CA ASP A 80 34.96 26.33 -5.09
C ASP A 80 33.95 26.01 -3.97
N THR A 81 33.66 27.02 -3.14
CA THR A 81 32.65 26.91 -2.06
C THR A 81 31.27 26.64 -2.64
N GLN A 82 30.86 27.40 -3.66
CA GLN A 82 29.57 27.22 -4.33
C GLN A 82 29.48 25.85 -5.01
N LYS A 83 30.55 25.40 -5.65
CA LYS A 83 30.60 24.07 -6.27
C LYS A 83 30.41 22.96 -5.25
N LEU A 84 31.09 23.04 -4.10
CA LEU A 84 30.94 22.07 -3.01
C LEU A 84 29.53 22.08 -2.42
N ASP A 85 28.90 23.25 -2.30
CA ASP A 85 27.50 23.35 -1.86
C ASP A 85 26.53 22.68 -2.82
N ASN A 86 26.73 22.86 -4.13
CA ASN A 86 25.90 22.20 -5.14
C ASN A 86 26.04 20.68 -5.06
N LEU A 87 27.27 20.16 -4.99
CA LEU A 87 27.52 18.72 -4.88
C LEU A 87 26.94 18.11 -3.60
N LEU A 88 27.08 18.80 -2.47
CA LEU A 88 26.52 18.38 -1.19
C LEU A 88 24.99 18.43 -1.18
N GLY A 89 24.40 19.44 -1.83
CA GLY A 89 22.95 19.54 -2.01
C GLY A 89 22.40 18.37 -2.83
N GLU A 90 23.03 18.10 -3.97
CA GLU A 90 22.60 17.03 -4.88
C GLU A 90 22.60 15.65 -4.21
N VAL A 91 23.68 15.29 -3.50
CA VAL A 91 23.76 13.99 -2.84
C VAL A 91 22.77 13.86 -1.67
N ARG A 92 22.50 14.95 -0.94
CA ARG A 92 21.48 14.97 0.12
C ARG A 92 20.09 14.78 -0.47
N ASP A 93 19.74 15.57 -1.47
CA ASP A 93 18.40 15.56 -2.04
C ASP A 93 18.09 14.20 -2.68
N LYS A 94 19.08 13.58 -3.34
CA LYS A 94 18.97 12.22 -3.89
C LYS A 94 18.87 11.15 -2.81
N TRP A 95 19.69 11.25 -1.76
CA TRP A 95 19.64 10.35 -0.60
C TRP A 95 18.26 10.36 0.07
N ASP A 96 17.74 11.56 0.37
CA ASP A 96 16.43 11.75 0.98
C ASP A 96 15.31 11.21 0.08
N THR A 97 15.43 11.40 -1.23
CA THR A 97 14.48 10.85 -2.22
C THR A 97 14.44 9.32 -2.17
N VAL A 98 15.61 8.66 -2.22
CA VAL A 98 15.69 7.19 -2.17
C VAL A 98 15.17 6.65 -0.83
N CYS A 99 15.53 7.29 0.28
CA CYS A 99 15.01 6.93 1.61
C CYS A 99 13.49 7.09 1.68
N GLY A 100 12.95 8.22 1.21
CA GLY A 100 11.51 8.48 1.18
C GLY A 100 10.75 7.45 0.34
N LYS A 101 11.22 7.18 -0.88
CA LYS A 101 10.66 6.16 -1.77
C LYS A 101 10.70 4.77 -1.13
N SER A 102 11.80 4.42 -0.46
CA SER A 102 11.94 3.13 0.24
C SER A 102 10.94 2.98 1.39
N VAL A 103 10.74 4.03 2.20
CA VAL A 103 9.77 4.03 3.30
C VAL A 103 8.35 3.92 2.76
N GLU A 104 8.00 4.70 1.74
CA GLU A 104 6.65 4.66 1.16
C GLU A 104 6.35 3.29 0.53
N ARG A 105 7.34 2.67 -0.13
CA ARG A 105 7.22 1.31 -0.65
C ARG A 105 6.96 0.29 0.46
N GLN A 106 7.68 0.39 1.58
CA GLN A 106 7.45 -0.48 2.74
C GLN A 106 6.02 -0.35 3.27
N HIS A 107 5.55 0.88 3.46
CA HIS A 107 4.19 1.16 3.94
C HIS A 107 3.13 0.56 3.01
N LYS A 108 3.25 0.76 1.69
CA LYS A 108 2.29 0.22 0.73
C LYS A 108 2.26 -1.31 0.71
N LEU A 109 3.41 -1.95 0.87
CA LEU A 109 3.50 -3.42 0.95
C LEU A 109 2.85 -3.97 2.22
N GLU A 110 3.05 -3.31 3.37
CA GLU A 110 2.42 -3.69 4.64
C GLU A 110 0.90 -3.49 4.61
N GLU A 111 0.44 -2.37 4.03
CA GLU A 111 -0.98 -2.08 3.82
C GLU A 111 -1.63 -3.12 2.92
N ALA A 112 -0.98 -3.48 1.80
CA ALA A 112 -1.48 -4.53 0.90
C ALA A 112 -1.55 -5.90 1.60
N LEU A 113 -0.57 -6.25 2.44
CA LEU A 113 -0.56 -7.50 3.19
C LEU A 113 -1.71 -7.54 4.20
N LEU A 114 -1.94 -6.45 4.92
CA LEU A 114 -3.04 -6.32 5.87
C LEU A 114 -4.39 -6.49 5.17
N PHE A 115 -4.60 -5.78 4.05
CA PHE A 115 -5.83 -5.85 3.28
C PHE A 115 -6.08 -7.25 2.71
N SER A 116 -5.03 -7.90 2.20
CA SER A 116 -5.11 -9.29 1.72
C SER A 116 -5.51 -10.25 2.84
N GLY A 117 -4.96 -10.07 4.06
CA GLY A 117 -5.36 -10.84 5.24
C GLY A 117 -6.84 -10.64 5.61
N GLN A 118 -7.29 -9.40 5.68
CA GLN A 118 -8.70 -9.07 5.96
C GLN A 118 -9.66 -9.64 4.91
N PHE A 119 -9.25 -9.64 3.64
CA PHE A 119 -10.02 -10.25 2.57
C PHE A 119 -10.13 -11.77 2.72
N MET A 120 -9.03 -12.45 3.09
CA MET A 120 -9.05 -13.88 3.37
C MET A 120 -9.94 -14.22 4.58
N ASP A 121 -9.87 -13.42 5.66
CA ASP A 121 -10.73 -13.61 6.83
C ASP A 121 -12.21 -13.43 6.49
N ALA A 122 -12.56 -12.41 5.68
CA ALA A 122 -13.92 -12.19 5.22
C ALA A 122 -14.42 -13.33 4.31
N LEU A 123 -13.55 -13.85 3.42
CA LEU A 123 -13.86 -15.03 2.61
C LEU A 123 -14.09 -16.27 3.48
N GLN A 124 -13.25 -16.51 4.48
CA GLN A 124 -13.40 -17.64 5.39
C GLN A 124 -14.70 -17.53 6.19
N ALA A 125 -15.04 -16.34 6.70
CA ALA A 125 -16.31 -16.11 7.38
C ALA A 125 -17.52 -16.38 6.48
N LEU A 126 -17.44 -16.03 5.18
CA LEU A 126 -18.47 -16.34 4.20
C LEU A 126 -18.57 -17.84 3.93
N VAL A 127 -17.43 -18.53 3.78
CA VAL A 127 -17.38 -19.99 3.58
C VAL A 127 -17.94 -20.73 4.81
N ASP A 128 -17.55 -20.33 6.02
CA ASP A 128 -18.08 -20.90 7.26
C ASP A 128 -19.58 -20.65 7.41
N TRP A 129 -20.07 -19.50 6.96
CA TRP A 129 -21.50 -19.21 6.91
C TRP A 129 -22.21 -20.13 5.91
N LEU A 130 -21.68 -20.29 4.70
CA LEU A 130 -22.22 -21.20 3.69
C LEU A 130 -22.28 -22.65 4.21
N TYR A 131 -21.20 -23.14 4.82
CA TYR A 131 -21.17 -24.49 5.41
C TYR A 131 -22.16 -24.68 6.57
N LYS A 132 -22.54 -23.62 7.27
CA LYS A 132 -23.57 -23.68 8.33
C LYS A 132 -24.98 -23.64 7.76
N VAL A 133 -25.19 -22.91 6.66
CA VAL A 133 -26.51 -22.68 6.06
C VAL A 133 -26.90 -23.77 5.05
N GLU A 134 -25.93 -24.33 4.32
CA GLU A 134 -26.13 -25.39 3.32
C GLU A 134 -26.76 -26.69 3.90
N PRO A 135 -26.29 -27.28 5.01
CA PRO A 135 -26.93 -28.45 5.60
C PRO A 135 -28.28 -28.13 6.26
N GLN A 136 -28.49 -26.91 6.76
CA GLN A 136 -29.79 -26.48 7.31
C GLN A 136 -30.86 -26.30 6.23
N LEU A 137 -30.46 -26.03 4.98
CA LEU A 137 -31.35 -26.03 3.81
C LEU A 137 -31.59 -27.43 3.25
N ALA A 138 -30.64 -28.36 3.44
CA ALA A 138 -30.78 -29.75 3.00
C ALA A 138 -31.65 -30.60 3.95
N GLU A 139 -31.85 -30.16 5.19
CA GLU A 139 -32.67 -30.83 6.21
C GLU A 139 -34.16 -30.42 6.20
N ASP A 140 -34.55 -29.47 5.35
CA ASP A 140 -35.95 -29.08 5.19
C ASP A 140 -36.74 -30.22 4.51
N GLN A 141 -37.38 -31.06 5.35
CA GLN A 141 -38.38 -32.04 4.94
C GLN A 141 -39.54 -31.38 4.17
N PRO A 142 -40.29 -32.16 3.35
CA PRO A 142 -41.38 -31.64 2.54
C PRO A 142 -42.40 -30.86 3.37
N VAL A 143 -42.64 -29.61 2.99
CA VAL A 143 -43.57 -28.69 3.67
C VAL A 143 -45.00 -29.21 3.56
N HIS A 144 -45.51 -29.87 4.60
CA HIS A 144 -46.92 -30.24 4.68
C HIS A 144 -47.75 -29.03 5.14
N GLY A 145 -48.28 -28.28 4.17
CA GLY A 145 -49.66 -27.79 4.13
C GLY A 145 -50.25 -26.95 5.27
N ASP A 146 -49.48 -26.43 6.24
CA ASP A 146 -50.00 -25.57 7.30
C ASP A 146 -49.39 -24.16 7.26
N LEU A 147 -50.25 -23.15 7.15
CA LEU A 147 -49.90 -21.75 6.94
C LEU A 147 -49.16 -21.15 8.14
N ASP A 148 -49.51 -21.57 9.36
CA ASP A 148 -48.85 -21.14 10.59
C ASP A 148 -47.43 -21.70 10.70
N LEU A 149 -47.16 -22.85 10.10
CA LEU A 149 -45.81 -23.43 10.03
C LEU A 149 -44.94 -22.66 9.02
N VAL A 150 -45.53 -22.24 7.88
CA VAL A 150 -44.85 -21.43 6.86
C VAL A 150 -44.49 -20.03 7.39
N MET A 151 -45.37 -19.42 8.20
CA MET A 151 -45.07 -18.12 8.82
C MET A 151 -43.97 -18.22 9.88
N ASN A 152 -44.00 -19.25 10.73
CA ASN A 152 -42.93 -19.49 11.71
C ASN A 152 -41.58 -19.84 11.05
N LEU A 153 -41.60 -20.58 9.94
CA LEU A 153 -40.40 -20.87 9.14
C LEU A 153 -39.85 -19.62 8.44
N MET A 154 -40.72 -18.71 7.99
CA MET A 154 -40.32 -17.43 7.40
C MET A 154 -39.65 -16.49 8.43
N ASP A 155 -40.14 -16.46 9.66
CA ASP A 155 -39.52 -15.69 10.75
C ASP A 155 -38.19 -16.33 11.22
N ALA A 156 -38.10 -17.66 11.25
CA ALA A 156 -36.83 -18.35 11.50
C ALA A 156 -35.79 -18.11 10.40
N HIS A 157 -36.21 -18.01 9.14
CA HIS A 157 -35.33 -17.74 8.00
C HIS A 157 -34.80 -16.29 7.99
N LYS A 158 -35.57 -15.33 8.51
CA LYS A 158 -35.14 -13.92 8.71
C LYS A 158 -34.01 -13.78 9.74
N VAL A 159 -34.03 -14.58 10.79
CA VAL A 159 -32.98 -14.59 11.84
C VAL A 159 -31.72 -15.33 11.36
N ARG A 160 -31.86 -16.25 10.39
CA ARG A 160 -30.78 -17.13 9.87
C ARG A 160 -29.78 -16.45 8.92
N VAL A 161 -30.08 -15.25 8.42
CA VAL A 161 -29.18 -14.47 7.54
C VAL A 161 -28.78 -13.14 8.19
N PRO A 162 -28.05 -13.11 9.33
CA PRO A 162 -27.48 -11.88 9.82
C PRO A 162 -26.14 -11.69 9.13
N PHE A 163 -26.15 -11.23 7.87
CA PHE A 163 -24.99 -10.50 7.37
C PHE A 163 -24.87 -9.22 8.23
N PRO A 164 -23.68 -8.77 8.67
CA PRO A 164 -23.57 -7.75 9.70
C PRO A 164 -24.44 -6.54 9.37
N ALA A 165 -25.36 -6.22 10.28
CA ALA A 165 -26.28 -5.09 10.15
C ALA A 165 -25.58 -3.74 9.90
N LEU A 166 -24.27 -3.68 10.14
CA LEU A 166 -23.40 -2.54 9.86
C LEU A 166 -23.23 -2.22 8.36
N LEU A 167 -23.72 -3.06 7.43
CA LEU A 167 -23.63 -2.80 6.00
C LEU A 167 -24.91 -2.19 5.37
N TRP A 168 -26.05 -2.16 6.08
CA TRP A 168 -27.30 -1.60 5.53
C TRP A 168 -27.68 -0.23 6.11
N ASP A 169 -27.00 0.24 7.15
CA ASP A 169 -27.34 1.51 7.78
C ASP A 169 -26.64 2.70 7.11
N THR A 170 -26.99 2.95 5.85
CA THR A 170 -26.75 4.26 5.20
C THR A 170 -28.03 5.07 5.08
N SER A 171 -28.98 4.89 6.00
CA SER A 171 -30.23 5.67 5.99
C SER A 171 -30.07 7.08 6.56
N GLY A 172 -28.84 7.54 6.88
CA GLY A 172 -28.63 8.86 7.49
C GLY A 172 -27.35 9.62 7.17
N ALA A 173 -26.48 9.17 6.27
CA ALA A 173 -25.26 9.91 5.92
C ALA A 173 -25.45 10.69 4.62
N SER A 174 -25.56 12.01 4.73
CA SER A 174 -25.40 12.92 3.60
C SER A 174 -24.06 12.64 2.89
N LEU A 175 -24.08 12.63 1.54
CA LEU A 175 -22.89 12.47 0.71
C LEU A 175 -21.78 13.43 1.16
N PRO A 176 -20.56 12.96 1.46
CA PRO A 176 -19.40 13.83 1.50
C PRO A 176 -19.14 14.33 0.08
N GLN A 177 -19.06 15.65 -0.09
CA GLN A 177 -18.58 16.23 -1.35
C GLN A 177 -17.14 15.79 -1.61
N GLU A 178 -16.85 15.47 -2.86
CA GLU A 178 -15.54 14.97 -3.31
C GLU A 178 -14.36 15.88 -2.88
N PRO A 179 -13.28 15.32 -2.31
CA PRO A 179 -12.00 16.00 -2.29
C PRO A 179 -11.33 15.88 -3.66
N LYS A 180 -11.02 17.04 -4.25
CA LYS A 180 -10.21 17.19 -5.46
C LYS A 180 -8.76 16.80 -5.20
N ASN A 181 -8.43 15.51 -5.16
CA ASN A 181 -7.11 14.99 -5.53
C ASN A 181 -7.05 13.45 -5.53
N GLY A 182 -6.94 12.87 -6.74
CA GLY A 182 -6.00 11.82 -7.12
C GLY A 182 -6.00 10.42 -6.46
N GLY A 183 -6.65 10.18 -5.32
CA GLY A 183 -6.45 8.95 -4.53
C GLY A 183 -7.62 7.98 -4.42
N ALA A 184 -8.82 8.31 -4.92
CA ALA A 184 -10.06 7.64 -4.51
C ALA A 184 -10.75 6.79 -5.61
N ARG A 185 -10.01 5.97 -6.37
CA ARG A 185 -10.62 5.18 -7.47
C ARG A 185 -11.13 3.79 -7.06
N VAL A 186 -10.72 3.24 -5.92
CA VAL A 186 -11.07 1.85 -5.54
C VAL A 186 -12.43 1.77 -4.82
N GLY A 187 -12.77 2.78 -4.01
CA GLY A 187 -14.09 2.86 -3.37
C GLY A 187 -15.24 3.06 -4.37
N ALA A 188 -15.00 3.81 -5.45
CA ALA A 188 -16.00 4.08 -6.49
C ALA A 188 -16.31 2.85 -7.37
N LEU A 189 -15.33 1.95 -7.56
CA LEU A 189 -15.52 0.72 -8.35
C LEU A 189 -16.35 -0.32 -7.59
N LEU A 190 -16.15 -0.47 -6.28
CA LEU A 190 -16.99 -1.34 -5.45
C LEU A 190 -18.42 -0.77 -5.34
N GLN A 191 -18.59 0.54 -5.14
CA GLN A 191 -19.90 1.18 -5.16
C GLN A 191 -20.62 1.04 -6.51
N SER A 192 -19.89 1.12 -7.64
CA SER A 192 -20.48 0.94 -8.97
C SER A 192 -20.94 -0.50 -9.22
N CYS A 193 -20.20 -1.50 -8.74
CA CYS A 193 -20.61 -2.91 -8.83
C CYS A 193 -21.89 -3.20 -8.03
N PHE A 194 -22.04 -2.62 -6.84
CA PHE A 194 -23.25 -2.76 -6.03
C PHE A 194 -24.44 -1.98 -6.60
N ALA A 195 -24.22 -0.80 -7.20
CA ALA A 195 -25.27 -0.04 -7.88
C ALA A 195 -25.81 -0.77 -9.14
N LEU A 196 -24.94 -1.43 -9.90
CA LEU A 196 -25.31 -2.25 -11.07
C LEU A 196 -26.14 -3.48 -10.68
N LEU A 197 -25.81 -4.13 -9.56
CA LEU A 197 -26.57 -5.25 -8.98
C LEU A 197 -27.91 -4.81 -8.39
N TRP A 198 -28.00 -3.59 -7.87
CA TRP A 198 -29.24 -3.02 -7.34
C TRP A 198 -30.21 -2.56 -8.45
N TRP A 199 -29.68 -2.01 -9.55
CA TRP A 199 -30.48 -1.57 -10.70
C TRP A 199 -31.09 -2.75 -11.47
N THR A 200 -30.35 -3.86 -11.63
CA THR A 200 -30.87 -5.09 -12.25
C THR A 200 -31.94 -5.79 -11.41
N ARG A 201 -31.92 -5.65 -10.08
CA ARG A 201 -32.91 -6.26 -9.18
C ARG A 201 -34.21 -5.44 -9.05
N ARG A 202 -34.19 -4.14 -9.40
CA ARG A 202 -35.37 -3.25 -9.39
C ARG A 202 -36.12 -3.18 -10.73
N ALA A 203 -35.55 -3.71 -11.81
CA ALA A 203 -36.06 -3.57 -13.19
C ALA A 203 -36.94 -4.75 -13.69
N LYS A 204 -37.56 -5.54 -12.81
CA LYS A 204 -38.69 -6.41 -13.20
C LYS A 204 -40.00 -5.85 -12.65
N PRO A 205 -40.74 -5.05 -13.43
CA PRO A 205 -42.16 -4.82 -13.16
C PRO A 205 -42.98 -6.00 -13.71
N GLY A 206 -43.97 -6.45 -12.92
CA GLY A 206 -45.20 -7.12 -13.37
C GLY A 206 -45.05 -8.39 -14.18
#